data_AF-A0A926GWW3-F1
#
_entry.id   AF-A0A926GWW3-F1
#
_cell.length_a   1.000
_cell.length_b   1.000
_cell.length_c   1.000
_cell.angle_alpha   90.00
_cell.angle_beta   90.00
_cell.angle_gamma   90.00
#
_symmetry.space_group_name_H-M   'P 1'
#
loop_
_entity.id
_entity.type
_entity.pdbx_description
1 polymer ?
#
loop_
_entity_poly.entity_id
_entity_poly.type
_entity_poly.pdbx_seq_one_letter_code
_entity_poly.pdbx_strand_id
1 'polypeptide(L)'
;ALLREQYAPVAAAGVVALEAEIAALEGAARRGIAEAGVALAAAQSRLSDLRAYREAYGRYCWDVGGVADLRIAPFHLMAAQSHTFTDREHPWHIETLARLAGVSPLFIATETLLVDTANAESVAAGVAWWLAHTEAGGEGMVIKPLSFVPGAKCQPAIKVRGREYLRIIYGAEYTQSENLARLKERGLAAKRSLATREFALGIEGLERFAAGDSLRRVHECAFAVLALESEPVDPRL
;
A
#
# COMPACT_ATOMS: atom_id res chain seq x y z
N ALA A 1 -9.30 4.15 15.86
CA ALA A 1 -9.03 5.60 15.73
C ALA A 1 -9.16 6.04 14.27
N LEU A 2 -8.17 5.77 13.39
CA LEU A 2 -8.13 6.29 12.00
C LEU A 2 -9.44 6.14 11.20
N LEU A 3 -10.04 4.94 11.15
CA LEU A 3 -11.30 4.73 10.45
C LEU A 3 -12.43 5.63 10.96
N ARG A 4 -12.58 5.75 12.29
CA ARG A 4 -13.68 6.49 12.92
C ARG A 4 -13.45 8.00 12.93
N GLU A 5 -12.19 8.44 13.00
CA GLU A 5 -11.83 9.83 13.23
C GLU A 5 -11.32 10.55 11.97
N GLN A 6 -10.84 9.81 10.97
CA GLN A 6 -10.25 10.38 9.75
C GLN A 6 -11.00 9.95 8.50
N TYR A 7 -11.11 8.64 8.25
CA TYR A 7 -11.63 8.15 6.96
C TYR A 7 -13.16 8.23 6.83
N ALA A 8 -13.90 7.67 7.79
CA ALA A 8 -15.35 7.63 7.73
C ALA A 8 -16.01 9.03 7.81
N PRO A 9 -15.55 9.97 8.67
CA PRO A 9 -16.13 11.31 8.73
C PRO A 9 -16.01 12.08 7.41
N VAL A 10 -14.88 11.98 6.69
CA VAL A 10 -14.68 12.64 5.39
C VAL A 10 -15.71 12.15 4.37
N ALA A 11 -15.89 10.83 4.25
CA ALA A 11 -16.89 10.27 3.35
C ALA A 11 -18.32 10.64 3.75
N ALA A 12 -18.66 10.50 5.03
CA ALA A 12 -20.02 10.74 5.51
C ALA A 12 -20.45 12.21 5.32
N ALA A 13 -19.63 13.16 5.77
CA ALA A 13 -19.92 14.58 5.67
C ALA A 13 -19.95 15.04 4.20
N GLY A 14 -18.97 14.62 3.40
CA GLY A 14 -18.89 15.04 2.01
C GLY A 14 -20.04 14.49 1.16
N VAL A 15 -20.51 13.26 1.39
CA VAL A 15 -21.65 12.69 0.64
C VAL A 15 -22.92 13.50 0.92
N VAL A 16 -23.20 13.76 2.20
CA VAL A 16 -24.39 14.54 2.60
C VAL A 16 -24.36 15.95 2.00
N ALA A 17 -23.20 16.62 2.05
CA ALA A 17 -23.04 17.96 1.50
C ALA A 17 -23.23 18.00 -0.03
N LEU A 18 -22.61 17.07 -0.75
CA LEU A 18 -22.68 17.02 -2.22
C LEU A 18 -24.08 16.62 -2.71
N GLU A 19 -24.79 15.74 -2.02
CA GLU A 19 -26.18 15.40 -2.36
C GLU A 19 -27.11 16.62 -2.22
N ALA A 20 -26.94 17.41 -1.16
CA ALA A 20 -27.68 18.66 -0.98
C ALA A 20 -27.32 19.72 -2.03
N GLU A 21 -26.04 19.86 -2.37
CA GLU A 21 -25.55 20.76 -3.42
C GLU A 21 -26.14 20.40 -4.79
N ILE A 22 -26.11 19.12 -5.15
CA ILE A 22 -26.69 18.59 -6.40
C ILE A 22 -28.19 18.92 -6.48
N ALA A 23 -28.95 18.67 -5.41
CA ALA A 23 -30.39 18.97 -5.40
C ALA A 23 -30.69 20.47 -5.62
N ALA A 24 -29.86 21.36 -5.03
CA ALA A 24 -29.97 22.80 -5.22
C ALA A 24 -29.64 23.21 -6.67
N LEU A 25 -28.58 22.64 -7.24
CA LEU A 25 -28.13 22.90 -8.62
C LEU A 25 -29.13 22.39 -9.66
N GLU A 26 -29.76 21.24 -9.43
CA GLU A 26 -30.88 20.74 -10.26
C GLU A 26 -32.08 21.71 -10.23
N GLY A 27 -32.38 22.29 -9.06
CA GLY A 27 -33.38 23.34 -8.93
C GLY A 27 -33.02 24.61 -9.72
N ALA A 28 -31.75 25.03 -9.67
CA ALA A 28 -31.25 26.18 -10.42
C ALA A 28 -31.27 25.95 -11.94
N ALA A 29 -30.86 24.77 -12.40
CA ALA A 29 -30.89 24.38 -13.80
C ALA A 29 -32.32 24.37 -14.36
N ARG A 30 -33.30 23.86 -13.60
CA ARG A 30 -34.73 23.90 -13.98
C ARG A 30 -35.28 25.34 -14.12
N ARG A 31 -34.67 26.31 -13.43
CA ARG A 31 -35.01 27.73 -13.54
C ARG A 31 -34.25 28.46 -14.64
N GLY A 32 -33.41 27.77 -15.42
CA GLY A 32 -32.67 28.35 -16.54
C GLY A 32 -31.42 29.15 -16.16
N ILE A 33 -30.86 28.93 -14.95
CA ILE A 33 -29.58 29.55 -14.57
C ILE A 33 -28.46 28.90 -15.39
N ALA A 34 -27.77 29.70 -16.22
CA ALA A 34 -26.85 29.22 -17.25
C ALA A 34 -25.67 28.40 -16.69
N GLU A 35 -25.12 28.81 -15.54
CA GLU A 35 -23.95 28.20 -14.93
C GLU A 35 -24.28 26.91 -14.14
N ALA A 36 -25.56 26.66 -13.85
CA ALA A 36 -25.98 25.56 -12.99
C ALA A 36 -25.63 24.19 -13.58
N GLY A 37 -25.63 24.04 -14.90
CA GLY A 37 -25.31 22.76 -15.56
C GLY A 37 -23.85 22.34 -15.37
N VAL A 38 -22.91 23.28 -15.48
CA VAL A 38 -21.47 23.00 -15.30
C VAL A 38 -21.17 22.67 -13.85
N ALA A 39 -21.73 23.45 -12.91
CA ALA A 39 -21.58 23.18 -11.48
C ALA A 39 -22.20 21.83 -11.08
N LEU A 40 -23.37 21.48 -11.65
CA LEU A 40 -24.04 20.21 -11.39
C LEU A 40 -23.17 19.02 -11.81
N ALA A 41 -22.61 19.05 -13.02
CA ALA A 41 -21.72 18.00 -13.51
C ALA A 41 -20.47 17.85 -12.64
N ALA A 42 -19.88 18.98 -12.18
CA ALA A 42 -18.74 18.96 -11.27
C ALA A 42 -19.10 18.35 -9.91
N ALA A 43 -20.23 18.73 -9.32
CA ALA A 43 -20.69 18.18 -8.03
C ALA A 43 -20.99 16.67 -8.13
N GLN A 44 -21.60 16.21 -9.23
CA GLN A 44 -21.86 14.79 -9.49
C GLN A 44 -20.56 13.99 -9.64
N SER A 45 -19.56 14.54 -10.33
CA SER A 45 -18.22 13.93 -10.46
C SER A 45 -17.56 13.74 -9.09
N ARG A 46 -17.57 14.79 -8.25
CA ARG A 46 -17.02 14.76 -6.89
C ARG A 46 -17.75 13.77 -5.98
N LEU A 47 -19.08 13.67 -6.11
CA LEU A 47 -19.87 12.69 -5.35
C LEU A 47 -19.51 11.25 -5.74
N SER A 48 -19.27 10.99 -7.03
CA SER A 48 -18.78 9.69 -7.51
C SER A 48 -17.43 9.34 -6.90
N ASP A 49 -16.47 10.27 -6.94
CA ASP A 49 -15.13 10.09 -6.34
C ASP A 49 -15.19 9.79 -4.84
N LEU A 50 -16.07 10.48 -4.11
CA LEU A 50 -16.22 10.29 -2.67
C LEU A 50 -16.88 8.95 -2.31
N ARG A 51 -17.82 8.48 -3.14
CA ARG A 51 -18.39 7.13 -3.01
C ARG A 51 -17.34 6.06 -3.30
N ALA A 52 -16.50 6.23 -4.33
CA ALA A 52 -15.39 5.34 -4.63
C ALA A 52 -14.35 5.33 -3.49
N TYR A 53 -14.04 6.47 -2.89
CA TYR A 53 -13.22 6.56 -1.67
C TYR A 53 -13.82 5.78 -0.50
N ARG A 54 -15.14 5.89 -0.28
CA ARG A 54 -15.86 5.16 0.76
C ARG A 54 -15.76 3.65 0.56
N GLU A 55 -15.95 3.21 -0.67
CA GLU A 55 -15.82 1.81 -1.04
C GLU A 55 -14.38 1.32 -0.84
N ALA A 56 -13.38 2.11 -1.25
CA ALA A 56 -11.97 1.75 -1.17
C ALA A 56 -11.54 1.42 0.26
N TYR A 57 -11.80 2.28 1.25
CA TYR A 57 -11.45 1.94 2.64
C TYR A 57 -12.34 0.84 3.22
N GLY A 58 -13.60 0.76 2.77
CA GLY A 58 -14.56 -0.26 3.22
C GLY A 58 -14.13 -1.68 2.92
N ARG A 59 -13.42 -1.90 1.80
CA ARG A 59 -12.84 -3.21 1.43
C ARG A 59 -11.85 -3.78 2.46
N TYR A 60 -11.28 -2.92 3.31
CA TYR A 60 -10.32 -3.28 4.36
C TYR A 60 -10.93 -3.27 5.77
N CYS A 61 -12.26 -3.27 5.86
CA CYS A 61 -12.99 -3.23 7.12
C CYS A 61 -13.91 -4.44 7.25
N TRP A 62 -13.73 -5.22 8.31
CA TRP A 62 -14.63 -6.31 8.68
C TRP A 62 -14.67 -6.47 10.19
N ASP A 63 -15.70 -7.14 10.69
CA ASP A 63 -15.82 -7.46 12.11
C ASP A 63 -14.88 -8.60 12.48
N VAL A 64 -14.18 -8.47 13.61
CA VAL A 64 -13.31 -9.50 14.16
C VAL A 64 -13.88 -9.93 15.51
N GLY A 65 -14.55 -11.07 15.53
CA GLY A 65 -15.09 -11.70 16.74
C GLY A 65 -14.09 -12.62 17.43
N GLY A 66 -13.09 -13.12 16.69
CA GLY A 66 -12.01 -13.92 17.24
C GLY A 66 -10.87 -14.20 16.25
N VAL A 67 -9.95 -15.07 16.65
CA VAL A 67 -8.75 -15.42 15.84
C VAL A 67 -9.11 -16.01 14.48
N ALA A 68 -10.28 -16.65 14.35
CA ALA A 68 -10.74 -17.23 13.09
C ALA A 68 -11.04 -16.19 12.00
N ASP A 69 -11.25 -14.91 12.36
CA ASP A 69 -11.50 -13.82 11.43
C ASP A 69 -10.20 -13.11 10.99
N LEU A 70 -9.06 -13.53 11.53
CA LEU A 70 -7.74 -13.02 11.18
C LEU A 70 -7.14 -13.82 10.02
N ARG A 71 -6.33 -13.15 9.21
CA ARG A 71 -5.51 -13.75 8.16
C ARG A 71 -4.09 -13.23 8.29
N ILE A 72 -3.12 -14.13 8.21
CA ILE A 72 -1.69 -13.81 8.23
C ILE A 72 -1.11 -14.24 6.89
N ALA A 73 -0.44 -13.31 6.20
CA ALA A 73 0.25 -13.56 4.94
C ALA A 73 1.77 -13.40 5.13
N PRO A 74 2.50 -14.43 5.56
CA PRO A 74 3.95 -14.35 5.70
C PRO A 74 4.61 -14.27 4.32
N PHE A 75 5.58 -13.38 4.16
CA PHE A 75 6.31 -13.19 2.90
C PHE A 75 7.83 -13.27 3.02
N HIS A 76 8.38 -13.31 4.25
CA HIS A 76 9.80 -13.54 4.51
C HIS A 76 9.98 -14.45 5.72
N LEU A 77 10.87 -15.42 5.59
CA LEU A 77 11.40 -16.20 6.71
C LEU A 77 12.75 -15.60 7.03
N MET A 78 12.86 -14.81 8.11
CA MET A 78 14.04 -13.96 8.32
C MET A 78 15.22 -14.75 8.92
N ALA A 79 14.96 -15.57 9.93
CA ALA A 79 15.98 -16.35 10.64
C ALA A 79 15.39 -17.57 11.35
N ALA A 80 16.24 -18.58 11.59
CA ALA A 80 15.96 -19.72 12.45
C ALA A 80 17.26 -20.24 13.07
N GLN A 81 17.24 -20.53 14.38
CA GLN A 81 18.43 -20.92 15.14
C GLN A 81 19.58 -19.92 14.92
N SER A 82 20.73 -20.39 14.43
CA SER A 82 21.93 -19.59 14.16
C SER A 82 22.06 -19.15 12.70
N HIS A 83 20.98 -19.13 11.93
CA HIS A 83 21.00 -18.81 10.49
C HIS A 83 19.97 -17.73 10.15
N THR A 84 20.39 -16.77 9.31
CA THR A 84 19.50 -15.91 8.54
C THR A 84 19.23 -16.55 7.19
N PHE A 85 18.14 -16.15 6.52
CA PHE A 85 17.81 -16.63 5.18
C PHE A 85 17.85 -15.51 4.13
N THR A 86 18.67 -14.48 4.37
CA THR A 86 18.88 -13.35 3.47
C THR A 86 19.71 -13.74 2.23
N ASP A 87 20.26 -14.96 2.22
CA ASP A 87 20.92 -15.63 1.10
C ASP A 87 19.93 -16.28 0.12
N ARG A 88 18.66 -16.46 0.54
CA ARG A 88 17.62 -17.10 -0.28
C ARG A 88 16.89 -16.08 -1.14
N GLU A 89 16.55 -16.48 -2.35
CA GLU A 89 15.77 -15.66 -3.27
C GLU A 89 14.30 -15.60 -2.83
N HIS A 90 13.58 -14.54 -3.22
CA HIS A 90 12.18 -14.37 -2.80
C HIS A 90 11.25 -15.54 -3.15
N PRO A 91 11.36 -16.23 -4.31
CA PRO A 91 10.53 -17.40 -4.60
C PRO A 91 10.65 -18.49 -3.53
N TRP A 92 11.87 -18.74 -3.03
CA TRP A 92 12.09 -19.72 -1.97
C TRP A 92 11.32 -19.35 -0.69
N HIS A 93 11.30 -18.07 -0.30
CA HIS A 93 10.55 -17.63 0.88
C HIS A 93 9.04 -17.83 0.69
N ILE A 94 8.51 -17.45 -0.47
CA ILE A 94 7.08 -17.52 -0.76
C ILE A 94 6.62 -18.97 -0.79
N GLU A 95 7.34 -19.85 -1.49
CA GLU A 95 7.06 -21.29 -1.55
C GLU A 95 7.17 -21.95 -0.17
N THR A 96 8.20 -21.60 0.60
CA THR A 96 8.40 -22.15 1.96
C THR A 96 7.25 -21.75 2.88
N LEU A 97 6.82 -20.49 2.86
CA LEU A 97 5.78 -19.96 3.74
C LEU A 97 4.38 -20.33 3.30
N ALA A 98 4.14 -20.56 2.00
CA ALA A 98 2.86 -21.05 1.48
C ALA A 98 2.46 -22.39 2.11
N ARG A 99 3.42 -23.21 2.56
CA ARG A 99 3.16 -24.47 3.27
C ARG A 99 2.36 -24.26 4.56
N LEU A 100 2.43 -23.09 5.20
CA LEU A 100 1.67 -22.78 6.41
C LEU A 100 0.15 -22.74 6.16
N ALA A 101 -0.27 -22.33 4.96
CA ALA A 101 -1.68 -22.33 4.58
C ALA A 101 -2.28 -23.75 4.55
N GLY A 102 -1.46 -24.78 4.32
CA GLY A 102 -1.87 -26.18 4.40
C GLY A 102 -1.98 -26.72 5.83
N VAL A 103 -1.47 -25.99 6.84
CA VAL A 103 -1.45 -26.41 8.24
C VAL A 103 -2.54 -25.72 9.05
N SER A 104 -2.84 -24.45 8.76
CA SER A 104 -3.85 -23.69 9.50
C SER A 104 -4.55 -22.66 8.60
N PRO A 105 -5.90 -22.52 8.71
CA PRO A 105 -6.65 -21.53 7.96
C PRO A 105 -6.34 -20.08 8.36
N LEU A 106 -5.56 -19.88 9.44
CA LEU A 106 -5.05 -18.57 9.83
C LEU A 106 -4.06 -18.02 8.79
N PHE A 107 -3.34 -18.88 8.08
CA PHE A 107 -2.34 -18.46 7.11
C PHE A 107 -2.90 -18.48 5.70
N ILE A 108 -2.55 -17.45 4.93
CA ILE A 108 -2.82 -17.38 3.50
C ILE A 108 -1.50 -17.33 2.74
N ALA A 109 -1.43 -18.07 1.62
CA ALA A 109 -0.29 -17.98 0.72
C ALA A 109 -0.33 -16.62 0.01
N THR A 110 0.83 -15.97 -0.11
CA THR A 110 0.95 -14.71 -0.85
C THR A 110 0.97 -15.03 -2.34
N GLU A 111 0.04 -14.46 -3.10
CA GLU A 111 0.07 -14.56 -4.56
C GLU A 111 1.27 -13.79 -5.11
N THR A 112 2.01 -14.41 -6.05
CA THR A 112 3.21 -13.81 -6.64
C THR A 112 3.34 -14.19 -8.11
N LEU A 113 3.97 -13.31 -8.87
CA LEU A 113 4.31 -13.52 -10.27
C LEU A 113 5.77 -13.13 -10.51
N LEU A 114 6.54 -14.04 -11.12
CA LEU A 114 7.90 -13.75 -11.59
C LEU A 114 7.82 -12.98 -12.91
N VAL A 115 8.57 -11.89 -13.01
CA VAL A 115 8.61 -11.01 -14.19
C VAL A 115 10.06 -10.86 -14.64
N ASP A 116 10.33 -11.24 -15.88
CA ASP A 116 11.59 -10.91 -16.55
C ASP A 116 11.47 -9.53 -17.19
N THR A 117 12.17 -8.55 -16.61
CA THR A 117 12.13 -7.16 -17.07
C THR A 117 12.81 -6.95 -18.43
N ALA A 118 13.58 -7.92 -18.93
CA ALA A 118 14.16 -7.88 -20.27
C ALA A 118 13.20 -8.44 -21.34
N ASN A 119 12.11 -9.09 -20.93
CA ASN A 119 11.11 -9.66 -21.82
C ASN A 119 9.81 -8.84 -21.80
N ALA A 120 9.49 -8.21 -22.93
CA ALA A 120 8.30 -7.37 -23.07
C ALA A 120 6.97 -8.12 -22.82
N GLU A 121 6.88 -9.40 -23.20
CA GLU A 121 5.68 -10.21 -22.96
C GLU A 121 5.52 -10.54 -21.46
N SER A 122 6.63 -10.83 -20.77
CA SER A 122 6.63 -11.05 -19.32
C SER A 122 6.22 -9.78 -18.55
N VAL A 123 6.73 -8.61 -18.98
CA VAL A 123 6.32 -7.32 -18.41
C VAL A 123 4.83 -7.07 -18.66
N ALA A 124 4.33 -7.32 -19.86
CA ALA A 124 2.91 -7.17 -20.18
C ALA A 124 2.02 -8.07 -19.32
N ALA A 125 2.43 -9.33 -19.10
CA ALA A 125 1.74 -10.25 -18.20
C ALA A 125 1.73 -9.73 -16.75
N GLY A 126 2.85 -9.17 -16.27
CA GLY A 126 2.94 -8.54 -14.96
C GLY A 126 1.99 -7.36 -14.77
N VAL A 127 1.90 -6.50 -15.79
CA VAL A 127 0.96 -5.36 -15.80
C VAL A 127 -0.50 -5.85 -15.78
N ALA A 128 -0.84 -6.83 -16.62
CA ALA A 128 -2.20 -7.38 -16.68
C ALA A 128 -2.60 -8.03 -15.34
N TRP A 129 -1.69 -8.78 -14.72
CA TRP A 129 -1.91 -9.39 -13.41
C TRP A 129 -2.16 -8.32 -12.33
N TRP A 130 -1.37 -7.25 -12.29
CA TRP A 130 -1.56 -6.14 -11.35
C TRP A 130 -2.88 -5.39 -11.58
N LEU A 131 -3.26 -5.15 -12.84
CA LEU A 131 -4.54 -4.53 -13.17
C LEU A 131 -5.70 -5.37 -12.65
N ALA A 132 -5.71 -6.67 -12.94
CA ALA A 132 -6.75 -7.58 -12.47
C ALA A 132 -6.83 -7.63 -10.93
N HIS A 133 -5.69 -7.69 -10.24
CA HIS A 133 -5.65 -7.68 -8.78
C HIS A 133 -6.23 -6.40 -8.17
N THR A 134 -5.88 -5.24 -8.74
CA THR A 134 -6.36 -3.94 -8.24
C THR A 134 -7.81 -3.66 -8.61
N GLU A 135 -8.29 -4.14 -9.76
CA GLU A 135 -9.71 -4.10 -10.15
C GLU A 135 -10.58 -4.96 -9.23
N ALA A 136 -10.08 -6.12 -8.81
CA ALA A 136 -10.71 -6.97 -7.79
C ALA A 136 -10.66 -6.36 -6.36
N GLY A 137 -9.96 -5.23 -6.20
CA GLY A 137 -9.93 -4.43 -4.99
C GLY A 137 -8.74 -4.60 -4.08
N GLY A 138 -7.72 -5.34 -4.53
CA GLY A 138 -6.43 -5.38 -3.87
C GLY A 138 -5.72 -4.02 -3.84
N GLU A 139 -4.85 -3.83 -2.85
CA GLU A 139 -4.12 -2.58 -2.66
C GLU A 139 -3.18 -2.29 -3.83
N GLY A 140 -2.58 -3.33 -4.42
CA GLY A 140 -1.53 -3.24 -5.41
C GLY A 140 -0.52 -4.36 -5.23
N MET A 141 0.75 -4.09 -5.56
CA MET A 141 1.82 -5.07 -5.42
C MET A 141 3.10 -4.47 -4.83
N VAL A 142 3.96 -5.37 -4.35
CA VAL A 142 5.33 -5.05 -3.96
C VAL A 142 6.27 -5.76 -4.94
N ILE A 143 7.00 -4.98 -5.73
CA ILE A 143 8.03 -5.48 -6.65
C ILE A 143 9.32 -5.65 -5.85
N LYS A 144 9.93 -6.83 -5.93
CA LYS A 144 11.21 -7.14 -5.29
C LYS A 144 12.20 -7.63 -6.35
N PRO A 145 13.51 -7.30 -6.25
CA PRO A 145 14.54 -7.98 -7.03
C PRO A 145 14.53 -9.47 -6.73
N LEU A 146 15.11 -10.34 -7.56
CA LEU A 146 15.08 -11.79 -7.28
C LEU A 146 15.84 -12.14 -5.98
N SER A 147 17.06 -11.59 -5.85
CA SER A 147 17.91 -11.72 -4.67
C SER A 147 17.39 -10.84 -3.52
N PHE A 148 17.38 -11.37 -2.30
CA PHE A 148 16.88 -10.69 -1.11
C PHE A 148 17.70 -9.44 -0.74
N VAL A 149 19.03 -9.54 -0.80
CA VAL A 149 19.95 -8.42 -0.61
C VAL A 149 20.43 -7.96 -1.98
N PRO A 150 19.79 -6.95 -2.59
CA PRO A 150 20.21 -6.48 -3.89
C PRO A 150 21.46 -5.60 -3.79
N GLY A 151 22.12 -5.34 -4.92
CA GLY A 151 23.29 -4.44 -4.96
C GLY A 151 22.98 -3.03 -4.44
N ALA A 152 24.00 -2.32 -3.95
CA ALA A 152 23.90 -1.08 -3.16
C ALA A 152 23.06 0.08 -3.76
N LYS A 153 22.79 0.06 -5.08
CA LYS A 153 21.97 1.08 -5.77
C LYS A 153 20.52 0.66 -6.01
N CYS A 154 20.14 -0.53 -5.59
CA CYS A 154 18.82 -1.10 -5.82
C CYS A 154 18.01 -1.14 -4.52
N GLN A 155 16.72 -0.82 -4.61
CA GLN A 155 15.81 -0.91 -3.47
C GLN A 155 15.43 -2.37 -3.24
N PRO A 156 15.35 -2.84 -1.98
CA PRO A 156 14.94 -4.20 -1.67
C PRO A 156 13.45 -4.46 -2.00
N ALA A 157 12.65 -3.40 -2.08
CA ALA A 157 11.25 -3.48 -2.45
C ALA A 157 10.75 -2.13 -2.99
N ILE A 158 9.81 -2.18 -3.94
CA ILE A 158 9.09 -1.01 -4.46
C ILE A 158 7.59 -1.31 -4.40
N LYS A 159 6.83 -0.46 -3.70
CA LYS A 159 5.36 -0.54 -3.66
C LYS A 159 4.75 0.11 -4.90
N VAL A 160 3.77 -0.54 -5.52
CA VAL A 160 2.99 -0.04 -6.66
C VAL A 160 1.51 -0.26 -6.35
N ARG A 161 0.85 0.80 -5.89
CA ARG A 161 -0.53 0.78 -5.38
C ARG A 161 -1.55 1.10 -6.48
N GLY A 162 -2.68 0.41 -6.45
CA GLY A 162 -3.80 0.56 -7.38
C GLY A 162 -4.48 1.91 -7.28
N ARG A 163 -5.15 2.29 -8.37
CA ARG A 163 -5.84 3.59 -8.51
C ARG A 163 -6.87 3.81 -7.39
N GLU A 164 -7.78 2.86 -7.19
CA GLU A 164 -8.85 3.05 -6.21
C GLU A 164 -8.33 3.07 -4.76
N TYR A 165 -7.32 2.25 -4.44
CA TYR A 165 -6.66 2.29 -3.12
C TYR A 165 -6.03 3.65 -2.82
N LEU A 166 -5.40 4.28 -3.83
CA LEU A 166 -4.73 5.56 -3.64
C LEU A 166 -5.69 6.71 -3.27
N ARG A 167 -7.01 6.55 -3.39
CA ARG A 167 -7.99 7.50 -2.83
C ARG A 167 -7.87 7.61 -1.30
N ILE A 168 -7.55 6.51 -0.63
CA ILE A 168 -7.35 6.47 0.83
C ILE A 168 -6.15 7.34 1.24
N ILE A 169 -5.15 7.44 0.35
CA ILE A 169 -3.86 8.08 0.62
C ILE A 169 -3.83 9.54 0.15
N TYR A 170 -4.30 9.81 -1.07
CA TYR A 170 -4.24 11.13 -1.71
C TYR A 170 -5.56 11.90 -1.65
N GLY A 171 -6.61 11.30 -1.09
CA GLY A 171 -7.96 11.87 -0.99
C GLY A 171 -8.89 11.42 -2.12
N ALA A 172 -10.19 11.58 -1.90
CA ALA A 172 -11.23 11.07 -2.80
C ALA A 172 -11.08 11.58 -4.24
N GLU A 173 -10.82 12.88 -4.38
CA GLU A 173 -10.80 13.60 -5.67
C GLU A 173 -9.40 13.60 -6.34
N TYR A 174 -8.44 12.79 -5.87
CA TYR A 174 -7.06 12.85 -6.35
C TYR A 174 -6.92 12.52 -7.85
N THR A 175 -7.90 11.80 -8.42
CA THR A 175 -7.95 11.43 -9.83
C THR A 175 -8.36 12.57 -10.76
N GLN A 176 -8.89 13.68 -10.22
CA GLN A 176 -9.20 14.87 -11.03
C GLN A 176 -7.91 15.44 -11.63
N SER A 177 -7.98 15.91 -12.87
CA SER A 177 -6.80 16.26 -13.69
C SER A 177 -5.90 17.28 -13.01
N GLU A 178 -6.48 18.32 -12.41
CA GLU A 178 -5.82 19.40 -11.67
C GLU A 178 -5.18 18.92 -10.36
N ASN A 179 -5.76 17.90 -9.71
CA ASN A 179 -5.20 17.30 -8.51
C ASN A 179 -4.04 16.38 -8.88
N LEU A 180 -4.26 15.51 -9.87
CA LEU A 180 -3.27 14.54 -10.33
C LEU A 180 -2.02 15.21 -10.90
N ALA A 181 -2.18 16.30 -11.67
CA ALA A 181 -1.05 17.07 -12.20
C ALA A 181 -0.12 17.56 -11.09
N ARG A 182 -0.68 18.12 -10.01
CA ARG A 182 0.10 18.58 -8.84
C ARG A 182 0.75 17.44 -8.09
N LEU A 183 0.07 16.29 -7.96
CA LEU A 183 0.57 15.14 -7.21
C LEU A 183 1.70 14.36 -7.91
N LYS A 184 1.89 14.55 -9.22
CA LYS A 184 3.00 13.94 -9.98
C LYS A 184 4.36 14.51 -9.55
N GLU A 185 4.40 15.75 -9.07
CA GLU A 185 5.60 16.38 -8.52
C GLU A 185 5.85 15.86 -7.10
N ARG A 186 6.67 14.81 -6.95
CA ARG A 186 6.97 14.19 -5.65
C ARG A 186 8.45 13.83 -5.48
N GLY A 187 9.00 14.17 -4.32
CA GLY A 187 10.37 13.82 -3.94
C GLY A 187 10.48 12.44 -3.32
N LEU A 188 11.12 11.49 -4.00
CA LEU A 188 11.29 10.11 -3.50
C LEU A 188 12.65 9.85 -2.83
N ALA A 189 13.60 10.80 -2.94
CA ALA A 189 14.98 10.59 -2.55
C ALA A 189 15.14 10.30 -1.05
N ALA A 190 14.50 11.10 -0.19
CA ALA A 190 14.56 10.92 1.27
C ALA A 190 14.02 9.56 1.71
N LYS A 191 12.83 9.16 1.20
CA LYS A 191 12.23 7.86 1.55
C LYS A 191 13.05 6.68 1.05
N ARG A 192 13.62 6.77 -0.17
CA ARG A 192 14.52 5.73 -0.71
C ARG A 192 15.81 5.61 0.12
N SER A 193 16.37 6.72 0.57
CA SER A 193 17.57 6.74 1.43
C SER A 193 17.29 6.13 2.81
N LEU A 194 16.16 6.47 3.42
CA LEU A 194 15.72 5.87 4.69
C LEU A 194 15.51 4.37 4.55
N ALA A 195 14.75 3.92 3.55
CA ALA A 195 14.48 2.51 3.31
C ALA A 195 15.77 1.68 3.14
N THR A 196 16.79 2.20 2.43
CA THR A 196 18.07 1.51 2.30
C THR A 196 18.84 1.41 3.63
N ARG A 197 18.83 2.47 4.45
CA ARG A 197 19.53 2.48 5.75
C ARG A 197 18.83 1.58 6.76
N GLU A 198 17.50 1.66 6.85
CA GLU A 198 16.67 0.80 7.69
C GLU A 198 16.84 -0.67 7.31
N PHE A 199 16.84 -0.97 6.01
CA PHE A 199 17.08 -2.33 5.52
C PHE A 199 18.45 -2.84 5.96
N ALA A 200 19.53 -2.08 5.75
CA ALA A 200 20.87 -2.49 6.16
C ALA A 200 20.98 -2.73 7.67
N LEU A 201 20.40 -1.86 8.50
CA LEU A 201 20.34 -2.03 9.95
C LEU A 201 19.54 -3.28 10.36
N GLY A 202 18.43 -3.56 9.66
CA GLY A 202 17.62 -4.76 9.88
C GLY A 202 18.39 -6.04 9.58
N ILE A 203 19.13 -6.08 8.47
CA ILE A 203 20.00 -7.21 8.10
C ILE A 203 21.08 -7.42 9.16
N GLU A 204 21.82 -6.36 9.51
CA GLU A 204 22.88 -6.42 10.54
C GLU A 204 22.34 -6.90 11.89
N GLY A 205 21.16 -6.42 12.31
CA GLY A 205 20.52 -6.86 13.56
C GLY A 205 20.18 -8.35 13.56
N LEU A 206 19.70 -8.88 12.43
CA LEU A 206 19.39 -10.30 12.26
C LEU A 206 20.66 -11.16 12.25
N GLU A 207 21.71 -10.72 11.57
CA GLU A 207 23.00 -11.43 11.51
C GLU A 207 23.64 -11.51 12.90
N ARG A 208 23.65 -10.41 13.66
CA ARG A 208 24.11 -10.39 15.05
C ARG A 208 23.30 -11.33 15.94
N PHE A 209 21.98 -11.31 15.78
CA PHE A 209 21.11 -12.22 16.53
C PHE A 209 21.43 -13.69 16.22
N ALA A 210 21.57 -14.04 14.94
CA ALA A 210 21.91 -15.39 14.51
C ALA A 210 23.31 -15.84 14.96
N ALA A 211 24.26 -14.91 15.05
CA ALA A 211 25.62 -15.16 15.56
C ALA A 211 25.69 -15.32 17.10
N GLY A 212 24.61 -15.02 17.82
CA GLY A 212 24.59 -15.09 19.29
C GLY A 212 25.29 -13.90 19.97
N ASP A 213 25.38 -12.75 19.28
CA ASP A 213 25.90 -11.52 19.87
C ASP A 213 25.09 -11.07 21.10
N SER A 214 25.69 -10.22 21.93
CA SER A 214 24.99 -9.63 23.09
C SER A 214 23.71 -8.89 22.67
N LEU A 215 22.68 -8.94 23.52
CA LEU A 215 21.42 -8.23 23.27
C LEU A 215 21.61 -6.75 22.97
N ARG A 216 22.60 -6.09 23.60
CA ARG A 216 22.94 -4.69 23.33
C ARG A 216 23.30 -4.45 21.86
N ARG A 217 24.09 -5.34 21.26
CA ARG A 217 24.55 -5.27 19.87
C ARG A 217 23.44 -5.54 18.87
N VAL A 218 22.48 -6.41 19.21
CA VAL A 218 21.27 -6.61 18.40
C VAL A 218 20.34 -5.39 18.54
N HIS A 219 20.16 -4.91 19.76
CA HIS A 219 19.24 -3.82 20.09
C HIS A 219 19.66 -2.49 19.49
N GLU A 220 20.96 -2.17 19.40
CA GLU A 220 21.40 -0.91 18.77
C GLU A 220 20.96 -0.80 17.29
N CYS A 221 20.91 -1.92 16.56
CA CYS A 221 20.40 -1.97 15.19
C CYS A 221 18.89 -1.73 15.14
N ALA A 222 18.12 -2.46 15.96
CA ALA A 222 16.67 -2.32 16.04
C ALA A 222 16.24 -0.91 16.50
N PHE A 223 16.95 -0.36 17.48
CA PHE A 223 16.71 1.00 17.98
C PHE A 223 17.08 2.06 16.95
N ALA A 224 18.14 1.85 16.16
CA ALA A 224 18.49 2.74 15.06
C ALA A 224 17.40 2.76 13.97
N VAL A 225 16.81 1.62 13.60
CA VAL A 225 15.64 1.58 12.69
C VAL A 225 14.49 2.41 13.25
N LEU A 226 14.16 2.22 14.54
CA LEU A 226 13.12 3.01 15.21
C LEU A 226 13.42 4.52 15.20
N ALA A 227 14.68 4.90 15.41
CA ALA A 227 15.10 6.30 15.36
C ALA A 227 14.95 6.89 13.94
N LEU A 228 15.30 6.13 12.90
CA LEU A 228 15.16 6.57 11.51
C LEU A 228 13.71 6.78 11.09
N GLU A 229 12.77 5.97 11.59
CA GLU A 229 11.33 6.15 11.34
C GLU A 229 10.75 7.44 11.95
N SER A 230 11.50 8.14 12.82
CA SER A 230 11.10 9.46 13.32
C SER A 230 11.50 10.62 12.40
N GLU A 231 12.31 10.37 11.36
CA GLU A 231 12.69 11.37 10.38
C GLU A 231 11.49 11.78 9.52
N PRO A 232 11.23 13.10 9.36
CA PRO A 232 10.05 13.56 8.64
C PRO A 232 10.14 13.21 7.16
N VAL A 233 9.14 12.49 6.67
CA VAL A 233 8.93 12.18 5.26
C VAL A 233 7.47 12.38 4.88
N ASP A 234 7.21 12.55 3.59
CA ASP A 234 5.85 12.60 3.08
C ASP A 234 5.10 11.30 3.45
N PRO A 235 4.05 11.35 4.29
CA PRO A 235 3.36 10.17 4.79
C PRO A 235 2.56 9.43 3.70
N ARG A 236 2.46 10.01 2.50
CA ARG A 236 1.76 9.40 1.35
C ARG A 236 2.64 8.40 0.60
N LEU A 237 3.96 8.36 0.86
CA LEU A 237 4.95 7.58 0.11
C LEU A 237 5.13 6.14 0.59
#